data_AF-A0A2D6UFX5-F1
#
_entry.id   AF-A0A2D6UFX5-F1
#
_cell.length_a   1.000
_cell.length_b   1.000
_cell.length_c   1.000
_cell.angle_alpha   90.00
_cell.angle_beta   90.00
_cell.angle_gamma   90.00
#
_symmetry.space_group_name_H-M   'P 1'
#
loop_
_entity.id
_entity.type
_entity.pdbx_description
1 polymer ?
#
loop_
_entity_poly.entity_id
_entity_poly.type
_entity_poly.pdbx_seq_one_letter_code
_entity_poly.pdbx_strand_id
1 'polypeptide(L)'
;PLAVHYGVEGVEGLKLRTVKIDAEHRLGGLLTQGSVLLGNSTGSAPHPIYRAVWLREAILGQEVKPPPAEVPALSDSAGDSAEEAVTIKDLLALHRNNESCRDCHVRLDPWGIPFERYNAIGKYQPFVPKEKVRVRGFNMKLDQSLSGYRKYLESVYTEKVEASSGVPLGPIVDGMQDLKAYLLKDRKSEIAENMIRRLMTYGMGRSLSYLDRFDVEKLLEEAEGNGYKLQDMIVSVCLSPSFTSAGRKN
;
A
#
# COMPACT_ATOMS: atom_id res chain seq x y z
N PRO A 1 10.21 16.06 11.32
CA PRO A 1 9.65 15.23 12.41
C PRO A 1 8.47 14.37 11.92
N LEU A 2 8.38 13.10 12.30
CA LEU A 2 7.37 12.16 11.81
C LEU A 2 5.93 12.62 12.08
N ALA A 3 5.67 13.28 13.21
CA ALA A 3 4.35 13.81 13.54
C ALA A 3 3.82 14.77 12.46
N VAL A 4 4.65 15.71 11.98
CA VAL A 4 4.30 16.63 10.90
C VAL A 4 3.99 15.90 9.59
N HIS A 5 4.74 14.83 9.29
CA HIS A 5 4.51 14.00 8.11
C HIS A 5 3.11 13.38 8.14
N TYR A 6 2.71 12.89 9.30
CA TYR A 6 1.43 12.23 9.55
C TYR A 6 0.28 13.19 9.92
N GLY A 7 0.55 14.50 10.03
CA GLY A 7 -0.46 15.48 10.43
C GLY A 7 -0.86 15.42 11.89
N VAL A 8 -0.02 14.85 12.76
CA VAL A 8 -0.23 14.83 14.22
C VAL A 8 0.28 16.14 14.81
N GLU A 9 -0.62 16.93 15.38
CA GLU A 9 -0.30 18.23 15.99
C GLU A 9 0.22 18.11 17.43
N GLY A 10 0.81 19.18 17.97
CA GLY A 10 1.25 19.25 19.37
C GLY A 10 2.52 18.44 19.70
N VAL A 11 3.20 17.84 18.72
CA VAL A 11 4.41 17.04 18.92
C VAL A 11 5.66 17.85 18.56
N GLU A 12 6.35 18.37 19.58
CA GLU A 12 7.59 19.16 19.44
C GLU A 12 8.84 18.49 20.02
N GLY A 13 10.01 18.76 19.45
CA GLY A 13 11.31 18.23 19.90
C GLY A 13 11.69 16.88 19.29
N LEU A 14 12.85 16.35 19.73
CA LEU A 14 13.50 15.16 19.14
C LEU A 14 13.53 13.93 20.06
N LYS A 15 12.95 14.01 21.26
CA LYS A 15 12.96 12.91 22.23
C LYS A 15 11.96 11.83 21.82
N LEU A 16 12.34 10.57 22.01
CA LEU A 16 11.43 9.43 21.86
C LEU A 16 10.37 9.47 22.97
N ARG A 17 9.10 9.39 22.59
CA ARG A 17 7.95 9.35 23.50
C ARG A 17 6.79 8.64 22.85
N THR A 18 5.89 8.12 23.68
CA THR A 18 4.58 7.67 23.21
C THR A 18 3.73 8.89 22.84
N VAL A 19 2.99 8.78 21.73
CA VAL A 19 2.05 9.80 21.27
C VAL A 19 0.73 9.08 21.01
N LYS A 20 -0.35 9.56 21.64
CA LYS A 20 -1.68 9.04 21.39
C LYS A 20 -2.08 9.40 19.96
N ILE A 21 -2.59 8.42 19.22
CA ILE A 21 -3.05 8.59 17.85
C ILE A 21 -4.55 8.31 17.80
N ASP A 22 -5.29 9.26 17.28
CA ASP A 22 -6.72 9.13 16.98
C ASP A 22 -6.96 8.69 15.52
N ALA A 23 -8.17 8.21 15.22
CA ALA A 23 -8.51 7.57 13.94
C ALA A 23 -8.37 8.49 12.72
N GLU A 24 -8.58 9.80 12.91
CA GLU A 24 -8.44 10.86 11.93
C GLU A 24 -7.02 11.02 11.38
N HIS A 25 -6.00 10.60 12.15
CA HIS A 25 -4.60 10.60 11.69
C HIS A 25 -4.35 9.52 10.64
N ARG A 26 -5.27 8.55 10.48
CA ARG A 26 -5.23 7.49 9.45
C ARG A 26 -3.93 6.68 9.48
N LEU A 27 -3.30 6.59 10.65
CA LEU A 27 -2.11 5.80 10.90
C LEU A 27 -2.49 4.37 11.25
N GLY A 28 -1.59 3.44 10.95
CA GLY A 28 -1.69 2.07 11.44
C GLY A 28 -1.40 1.02 10.38
N GLY A 29 -0.56 0.05 10.76
CA GLY A 29 -0.14 -1.05 9.90
C GLY A 29 0.80 -0.62 8.77
N LEU A 30 1.24 -1.62 7.99
CA LEU A 30 2.23 -1.44 6.94
C LEU A 30 1.67 -0.67 5.73
N LEU A 31 0.39 -0.85 5.40
CA LEU A 31 -0.23 -0.26 4.20
C LEU A 31 -0.26 1.28 4.21
N THR A 32 -0.13 1.93 5.37
CA THR A 32 -0.13 3.40 5.49
C THR A 32 1.13 3.93 6.15
N GLN A 33 2.16 3.10 6.27
CA GLN A 33 3.45 3.53 6.80
C GLN A 33 4.18 4.35 5.74
N GLY A 34 4.64 5.56 6.10
CA GLY A 34 5.29 6.48 5.16
C GLY A 34 6.49 5.87 4.43
N SER A 35 7.29 5.04 5.09
CA SER A 35 8.44 4.35 4.47
C SER A 35 8.01 3.33 3.42
N VAL A 36 6.92 2.60 3.66
CA VAL A 36 6.37 1.61 2.71
C VAL A 36 5.78 2.33 1.50
N LEU A 37 5.01 3.39 1.74
CA LEU A 37 4.40 4.19 0.67
C LEU A 37 5.46 4.87 -0.19
N LEU A 38 6.49 5.46 0.43
CA LEU A 38 7.62 6.08 -0.26
C LEU A 38 8.43 5.05 -1.04
N GLY A 39 8.73 3.88 -0.44
CA GLY A 39 9.49 2.80 -1.09
C GLY A 39 8.78 2.20 -2.32
N ASN A 40 7.46 2.38 -2.40
CA ASN A 40 6.63 1.97 -3.54
C ASN A 40 6.15 3.19 -4.36
N SER A 41 6.99 4.21 -4.46
CA SER A 41 6.76 5.42 -5.27
C SER A 41 8.02 5.72 -6.09
N THR A 42 7.96 6.67 -7.03
CA THR A 42 9.14 7.09 -7.81
C THR A 42 9.95 8.20 -7.14
N GLY A 43 9.54 8.62 -5.93
CA GLY A 43 10.04 9.81 -5.24
C GLY A 43 9.43 11.12 -5.75
N SER A 44 9.19 11.24 -7.06
CA SER A 44 8.51 12.40 -7.67
C SER A 44 6.99 12.24 -7.75
N ALA A 45 6.49 11.02 -7.90
CA ALA A 45 5.07 10.71 -8.03
C ALA A 45 4.68 9.47 -7.20
N PRO A 46 3.43 9.38 -6.70
CA PRO A 46 2.88 8.12 -6.21
C PRO A 46 2.77 7.13 -7.36
N HIS A 47 2.84 5.82 -7.07
CA HIS A 47 2.78 4.79 -8.10
C HIS A 47 1.80 3.66 -7.71
N PRO A 48 0.53 3.70 -8.17
CA PRO A 48 -0.48 2.72 -7.76
C PRO A 48 -0.10 1.29 -8.12
N ILE A 49 0.56 1.08 -9.26
CA ILE A 49 0.98 -0.27 -9.70
C ILE A 49 2.06 -0.85 -8.79
N TYR A 50 3.12 -0.11 -8.42
CA TYR A 50 4.13 -0.61 -7.48
C TYR A 50 3.54 -0.90 -6.11
N ARG A 51 2.63 -0.05 -5.62
CA ARG A 51 1.91 -0.29 -4.37
C ARG A 51 1.02 -1.54 -4.45
N ALA A 52 0.35 -1.77 -5.58
CA ALA A 52 -0.44 -2.97 -5.83
C ALA A 52 0.43 -4.23 -5.85
N VAL A 53 1.55 -4.21 -6.57
CA VAL A 53 2.51 -5.32 -6.65
C VAL A 53 3.02 -5.66 -5.25
N TRP A 54 3.49 -4.65 -4.51
CA TRP A 54 3.94 -4.84 -3.14
C TRP A 54 2.86 -5.43 -2.24
N LEU A 55 1.62 -4.91 -2.30
CA LEU A 55 0.52 -5.46 -1.51
C LEU A 55 0.28 -6.93 -1.88
N ARG A 56 0.19 -7.26 -3.17
CA ARG A 56 -0.08 -8.63 -3.60
C ARG A 56 1.03 -9.60 -3.19
N GLU A 57 2.28 -9.24 -3.40
CA GLU A 57 3.40 -10.15 -3.10
C GLU A 57 3.76 -10.18 -1.62
N ALA A 58 3.92 -9.00 -1.00
CA ALA A 58 4.40 -8.90 0.37
C ALA A 58 3.31 -9.18 1.40
N ILE A 59 2.06 -8.82 1.11
CA ILE A 59 0.94 -8.98 2.06
C ILE A 59 0.10 -10.21 1.74
N LEU A 60 -0.34 -10.39 0.49
CA LEU A 60 -1.21 -11.52 0.09
C LEU A 60 -0.45 -12.78 -0.34
N GLY A 61 0.88 -12.73 -0.52
CA GLY A 61 1.66 -13.88 -1.00
C GLY A 61 1.36 -14.31 -2.42
N GLN A 62 0.77 -13.42 -3.22
CA GLN A 62 0.39 -13.69 -4.61
C GLN A 62 1.47 -13.20 -5.55
N GLU A 63 2.04 -14.11 -6.35
CA GLU A 63 3.00 -13.77 -7.38
C GLU A 63 2.37 -12.83 -8.43
N VAL A 64 3.09 -11.77 -8.78
CA VAL A 64 2.73 -10.90 -9.89
C VAL A 64 3.70 -11.15 -11.04
N LYS A 65 3.16 -11.58 -12.18
CA LYS A 65 3.97 -11.75 -13.39
C LYS A 65 4.58 -10.41 -13.81
N PRO A 66 5.83 -10.41 -14.31
CA PRO A 66 6.45 -9.18 -14.82
C PRO A 66 5.60 -8.58 -15.95
N PRO A 67 5.62 -7.25 -16.12
CA PRO A 67 4.97 -6.62 -17.25
C PRO A 67 5.60 -7.09 -18.57
N PRO A 68 4.88 -7.04 -19.70
CA PRO A 68 5.45 -7.27 -21.03
C PRO A 68 6.67 -6.38 -21.29
N ALA A 69 7.61 -6.83 -22.13
CA ALA A 69 8.85 -6.11 -22.41
C ALA A 69 8.64 -4.74 -23.11
N GLU A 70 7.53 -4.59 -23.83
CA GLU A 70 7.17 -3.38 -24.60
C GLU A 70 5.98 -2.66 -23.98
N VAL A 71 6.09 -2.23 -22.72
CA VAL A 71 5.09 -1.34 -22.10
C VAL A 71 5.53 0.12 -22.31
N PRO A 72 4.79 0.92 -23.10
CA PRO A 72 5.08 2.35 -23.28
C PRO A 72 4.87 3.12 -21.97
N ALA A 73 5.51 4.28 -21.82
CA ALA A 73 5.24 5.15 -20.67
C ALA A 73 3.76 5.58 -20.65
N LEU A 74 3.23 5.90 -19.46
CA LEU A 74 1.84 6.32 -19.29
C LEU A 74 1.49 7.55 -20.14
N SER A 75 2.42 8.51 -20.27
CA SER A 75 2.28 9.67 -21.15
C SER A 75 2.18 9.27 -22.62
N ASP A 76 3.03 8.36 -23.05
CA ASP A 76 3.19 8.01 -24.47
C ASP A 76 2.00 7.20 -25.00
N SER A 77 1.34 6.47 -24.10
CA SER A 77 0.19 5.61 -24.39
C SER A 77 -1.15 6.30 -24.16
N ALA A 78 -1.22 7.28 -23.27
CA ALA A 78 -2.38 8.16 -23.16
C ALA A 78 -2.39 9.23 -24.27
N GLY A 79 -1.25 9.48 -24.92
CA GLY A 79 -1.14 10.40 -26.06
C GLY A 79 -1.57 11.82 -25.70
N ASP A 80 -2.22 12.52 -26.63
CA ASP A 80 -2.72 13.89 -26.42
C ASP A 80 -3.78 13.95 -25.29
N SER A 81 -4.46 12.84 -25.00
CA SER A 81 -5.44 12.74 -23.89
C SER A 81 -4.80 12.62 -22.51
N ALA A 82 -3.47 12.44 -22.42
CA ALA A 82 -2.75 12.44 -21.14
C ALA A 82 -2.90 13.79 -20.41
N GLU A 83 -3.01 14.88 -21.15
CA GLU A 83 -3.18 16.24 -20.61
C GLU A 83 -4.57 16.49 -20.03
N GLU A 84 -5.57 15.69 -20.45
CA GLU A 84 -6.96 15.76 -20.01
C GLU A 84 -7.21 14.91 -18.74
N ALA A 85 -6.24 14.06 -18.36
CA ALA A 85 -6.35 13.22 -17.17
C ALA A 85 -6.02 14.02 -15.90
N VAL A 86 -7.06 14.30 -15.11
CA VAL A 86 -6.89 15.06 -13.86
C VAL A 86 -6.29 14.19 -12.74
N THR A 87 -6.62 12.90 -12.72
CA THR A 87 -6.08 11.93 -11.76
C THR A 87 -5.29 10.81 -12.43
N ILE A 88 -4.40 10.16 -11.68
CA ILE A 88 -3.69 8.97 -12.18
C ILE A 88 -4.69 7.84 -12.48
N LYS A 89 -5.83 7.76 -11.78
CA LYS A 89 -6.89 6.81 -12.11
C LYS A 89 -7.44 7.03 -13.52
N ASP A 90 -7.66 8.29 -13.91
CA ASP A 90 -8.13 8.65 -15.25
C ASP A 90 -7.05 8.40 -16.30
N LEU A 91 -5.81 8.75 -15.99
CA LEU A 91 -4.66 8.48 -16.87
C LEU A 91 -4.49 6.97 -17.10
N LEU A 92 -4.61 6.18 -16.04
CA LEU A 92 -4.61 4.73 -16.13
C LEU A 92 -5.81 4.23 -16.95
N ALA A 93 -6.98 4.86 -16.83
CA ALA A 93 -8.17 4.45 -17.61
C ALA A 93 -7.94 4.66 -19.11
N LEU A 94 -7.30 5.77 -19.50
CA LEU A 94 -6.86 6.03 -20.87
C LEU A 94 -5.81 5.00 -21.32
N HIS A 95 -4.78 4.74 -20.49
CA HIS A 95 -3.74 3.75 -20.77
C HIS A 95 -4.31 2.33 -20.98
N ARG A 96 -5.38 1.98 -20.25
CA ARG A 96 -6.07 0.68 -20.32
C ARG A 96 -6.94 0.49 -21.56
N ASN A 97 -7.09 1.49 -22.41
CA ASN A 97 -7.93 1.38 -23.60
C ASN A 97 -7.35 0.38 -24.63
N ASN A 98 -6.06 0.02 -24.49
CA ASN A 98 -5.47 -1.11 -25.21
C ASN A 98 -5.76 -2.45 -24.51
N GLU A 99 -6.20 -3.45 -25.28
CA GLU A 99 -6.53 -4.79 -24.78
C GLU A 99 -5.36 -5.47 -24.07
N SER A 100 -4.12 -5.29 -24.55
CA SER A 100 -2.93 -5.89 -23.93
C SER A 100 -2.64 -5.30 -22.55
N CYS A 101 -2.92 -4.01 -22.34
CA CYS A 101 -2.76 -3.33 -21.06
C CYS A 101 -3.85 -3.75 -20.06
N ARG A 102 -5.09 -3.92 -20.54
CA ARG A 102 -6.24 -4.26 -19.69
C ARG A 102 -6.05 -5.58 -18.92
N ASP A 103 -5.44 -6.60 -19.53
CA ASP A 103 -5.24 -7.92 -18.88
C ASP A 103 -4.43 -7.83 -17.58
N CYS A 104 -3.37 -7.02 -17.57
CA CYS A 104 -2.57 -6.83 -16.36
C CYS A 104 -3.25 -5.90 -15.35
N HIS A 105 -3.85 -4.81 -15.83
CA HIS A 105 -4.46 -3.79 -14.97
C HIS A 105 -5.70 -4.27 -14.21
N VAL A 106 -6.55 -5.12 -14.81
CA VAL A 106 -7.70 -5.73 -14.12
C VAL A 106 -7.29 -6.46 -12.84
N ARG A 107 -6.06 -6.99 -12.79
CA ARG A 107 -5.53 -7.72 -11.63
C ARG A 107 -4.81 -6.83 -10.62
N LEU A 108 -4.43 -5.59 -10.98
CA LEU A 108 -3.56 -4.73 -10.17
C LEU A 108 -4.27 -3.47 -9.67
N ASP A 109 -5.02 -2.80 -10.53
CA ASP A 109 -5.71 -1.55 -10.20
C ASP A 109 -6.62 -1.65 -8.98
N PRO A 110 -7.35 -2.75 -8.75
CA PRO A 110 -8.13 -2.90 -7.52
C PRO A 110 -7.34 -2.81 -6.22
N TRP A 111 -6.06 -3.18 -6.27
CA TRP A 111 -5.16 -3.14 -5.13
C TRP A 111 -4.36 -1.83 -5.05
N GLY A 112 -4.19 -1.14 -6.19
CA GLY A 112 -3.39 0.09 -6.31
C GLY A 112 -4.18 1.37 -6.11
N ILE A 113 -5.35 1.49 -6.76
CA ILE A 113 -6.19 2.70 -6.71
C ILE A 113 -6.55 3.14 -5.28
N PRO A 114 -6.82 2.24 -4.31
CA PRO A 114 -7.10 2.66 -2.93
C PRO A 114 -5.96 3.44 -2.25
N PHE A 115 -4.73 3.39 -2.79
CA PHE A 115 -3.58 4.16 -2.33
C PHE A 115 -3.49 5.58 -2.90
N GLU A 116 -4.35 5.97 -3.85
CA GLU A 116 -4.20 7.25 -4.57
C GLU A 116 -4.36 8.49 -3.70
N ARG A 117 -5.01 8.35 -2.54
CA ARG A 117 -5.05 9.40 -1.50
C ARG A 117 -3.73 9.57 -0.75
N TYR A 118 -2.65 8.92 -1.15
CA TYR A 118 -1.31 9.10 -0.60
C TYR A 118 -0.36 9.55 -1.69
N ASN A 119 0.31 10.68 -1.48
CA ASN A 119 1.22 11.24 -2.48
C ASN A 119 2.57 10.48 -2.53
N ALA A 120 3.51 10.98 -3.34
CA ALA A 120 4.81 10.35 -3.61
C ALA A 120 5.63 10.03 -2.34
N ILE A 121 5.48 10.84 -1.29
CA ILE A 121 6.20 10.65 -0.02
C ILE A 121 5.39 9.85 1.01
N GLY A 122 4.19 9.38 0.66
CA GLY A 122 3.32 8.64 1.55
C GLY A 122 2.47 9.51 2.48
N LYS A 123 2.42 10.83 2.25
CA LYS A 123 1.53 11.72 3.02
C LYS A 123 0.11 11.61 2.49
N TYR A 124 -0.85 11.55 3.41
CA TYR A 124 -2.28 11.57 3.06
C TYR A 124 -2.64 12.91 2.39
N GLN A 125 -3.17 12.81 1.17
CA GLN A 125 -3.56 13.90 0.28
C GLN A 125 -4.86 13.51 -0.45
N PRO A 126 -6.02 13.71 0.19
CA PRO A 126 -7.32 13.34 -0.37
C PRO A 126 -7.86 14.33 -1.41
N PHE A 127 -7.18 15.46 -1.59
CA PHE A 127 -7.57 16.51 -2.53
C PHE A 127 -6.41 16.87 -3.43
N VAL A 128 -6.70 17.10 -4.71
CA VAL A 128 -5.76 17.58 -5.73
C VAL A 128 -6.32 18.83 -6.40
N PRO A 129 -5.47 19.74 -6.89
CA PRO A 129 -5.93 20.88 -7.69
C PRO A 129 -6.71 20.39 -8.90
N LYS A 130 -7.79 21.08 -9.27
CA LYS A 130 -8.49 20.78 -10.51
C LYS A 130 -7.58 20.99 -11.72
N GLU A 131 -7.94 20.36 -12.83
CA GLU A 131 -7.27 20.53 -14.12
C GLU A 131 -7.06 22.02 -14.44
N LYS A 132 -5.89 22.35 -14.99
CA LYS A 132 -5.47 23.71 -15.39
C LYS A 132 -5.29 24.70 -14.24
N VAL A 133 -5.47 24.30 -12.98
CA VAL A 133 -5.17 25.13 -11.81
C VAL A 133 -3.67 25.04 -11.49
N ARG A 134 -2.93 26.13 -11.73
CA ARG A 134 -1.53 26.21 -11.32
C ARG A 134 -1.42 26.48 -9.82
N VAL A 135 -0.78 25.57 -9.10
CA VAL A 135 -0.40 25.76 -7.70
C VAL A 135 0.98 26.39 -7.63
N ARG A 136 1.08 27.54 -6.95
CA ARG A 136 2.40 28.14 -6.68
C ARG A 136 3.14 27.33 -5.62
N GLY A 137 4.46 27.30 -5.69
CA GLY A 137 5.29 26.78 -4.59
C GLY A 137 5.22 27.64 -3.33
N PHE A 138 5.71 27.09 -2.23
CA PHE A 138 5.85 27.80 -0.95
C PHE A 138 6.65 29.09 -1.14
N ASN A 139 6.11 30.20 -0.64
CA ASN A 139 6.76 31.50 -0.67
C ASN A 139 6.70 32.13 0.72
N MET A 140 7.87 32.26 1.36
CA MET A 140 7.98 32.78 2.73
C MET A 140 7.35 34.17 2.91
N LYS A 141 7.40 35.04 1.90
CA LYS A 141 6.82 36.40 1.98
C LYS A 141 5.29 36.39 1.94
N LEU A 142 4.70 35.47 1.18
CA LEU A 142 3.25 35.37 1.01
C LEU A 142 2.61 34.49 2.08
N ASP A 143 3.23 33.35 2.38
CA ASP A 143 2.67 32.31 3.24
C ASP A 143 3.02 32.52 4.71
N GLN A 144 4.15 33.19 5.00
CA GLN A 144 4.72 33.42 6.33
C GLN A 144 5.12 32.14 7.10
N SER A 145 4.48 31.01 6.83
CA SER A 145 4.65 29.72 7.50
C SER A 145 4.11 28.57 6.66
N LEU A 146 4.47 27.33 6.99
CA LEU A 146 3.91 26.13 6.35
C LEU A 146 2.40 25.99 6.57
N SER A 147 1.87 26.47 7.70
CA SER A 147 0.42 26.50 7.96
C SER A 147 -0.28 27.52 7.07
N GLY A 148 0.34 28.69 6.83
CA GLY A 148 -0.17 29.67 5.87
C GLY A 148 -0.21 29.14 4.44
N TYR A 149 0.83 28.42 4.01
CA TYR A 149 0.83 27.75 2.70
C TYR A 149 -0.23 26.66 2.61
N ARG A 150 -0.47 25.91 3.70
CA ARG A 150 -1.54 24.93 3.75
C ARG A 150 -2.92 25.57 3.58
N LYS A 151 -3.17 26.72 4.21
CA LYS A 151 -4.40 27.49 4.00
C LYS A 151 -4.56 27.95 2.56
N TYR A 152 -3.46 28.34 1.89
CA TYR A 152 -3.49 28.62 0.46
C TYR A 152 -3.86 27.37 -0.35
N LEU A 153 -3.24 26.22 -0.09
CA LEU A 153 -3.59 24.98 -0.80
C LEU A 153 -5.05 24.57 -0.59
N GLU A 154 -5.61 24.84 0.59
CA GLU A 154 -7.03 24.63 0.91
C GLU A 154 -7.96 25.65 0.23
N SER A 155 -7.45 26.85 -0.11
CA SER A 155 -8.21 27.87 -0.84
C SER A 155 -8.14 27.70 -2.36
N VAL A 156 -7.14 26.97 -2.86
CA VAL A 156 -7.10 26.54 -4.26
C VAL A 156 -8.31 25.64 -4.51
N TYR A 157 -8.99 25.83 -5.65
CA TYR A 157 -10.09 24.98 -6.04
C TYR A 157 -9.59 23.55 -6.28
N THR A 158 -9.83 22.67 -5.30
CA THR A 158 -9.43 21.26 -5.34
C THR A 158 -10.61 20.34 -5.56
N GLU A 159 -10.33 19.18 -6.13
CA GLU A 159 -11.25 18.04 -6.22
C GLU A 159 -10.78 16.87 -5.37
N LYS A 160 -11.72 16.01 -4.98
CA LYS A 160 -11.43 14.82 -4.19
C LYS A 160 -10.77 13.78 -5.08
N VAL A 161 -9.70 13.16 -4.59
CA VAL A 161 -9.04 12.05 -5.28
C VAL A 161 -9.95 10.82 -5.25
N GLU A 162 -10.32 10.37 -6.44
CA GLU A 162 -11.09 9.15 -6.69
C GLU A 162 -10.24 7.91 -6.41
N ALA A 163 -10.48 7.29 -5.26
CA ALA A 163 -9.78 6.08 -4.81
C ALA A 163 -10.70 4.85 -4.77
N SER A 164 -11.83 4.93 -5.47
CA SER A 164 -12.82 3.87 -5.61
C SER A 164 -12.37 2.82 -6.62
N SER A 165 -12.40 1.55 -6.22
CA SER A 165 -12.10 0.41 -7.10
C SER A 165 -12.78 -0.88 -6.63
N GLY A 166 -13.12 -1.77 -7.56
CA GLY A 166 -13.74 -3.08 -7.26
C GLY A 166 -12.67 -4.15 -7.06
N VAL A 167 -12.52 -4.68 -5.85
CA VAL A 167 -11.58 -5.78 -5.57
C VAL A 167 -12.03 -7.08 -6.24
N PRO A 168 -11.10 -7.95 -6.70
CA PRO A 168 -11.45 -9.19 -7.37
C PRO A 168 -12.36 -10.06 -6.51
N LEU A 169 -13.52 -10.44 -7.08
CA LEU A 169 -14.55 -11.25 -6.41
C LEU A 169 -15.02 -10.66 -5.06
N GLY A 170 -14.94 -9.35 -4.88
CA GLY A 170 -15.27 -8.67 -3.63
C GLY A 170 -16.01 -7.35 -3.83
N PRO A 171 -16.13 -6.54 -2.76
CA PRO A 171 -16.88 -5.28 -2.79
C PRO A 171 -16.13 -4.18 -3.57
N ILE A 172 -16.82 -3.06 -3.79
CA ILE A 172 -16.15 -1.80 -4.14
C ILE A 172 -15.57 -1.21 -2.86
N VAL A 173 -14.30 -0.81 -2.90
CA VAL A 173 -13.60 -0.13 -1.80
C VAL A 173 -13.29 1.31 -2.20
N ASP A 174 -13.50 2.29 -1.31
CA ASP A 174 -13.13 3.69 -1.54
C ASP A 174 -11.95 4.11 -0.65
N GLY A 175 -10.75 3.81 -1.12
CA GLY A 175 -9.51 4.12 -0.43
C GLY A 175 -9.13 3.13 0.67
N MET A 176 -8.13 3.52 1.44
CA MET A 176 -7.38 2.60 2.29
C MET A 176 -8.14 2.05 3.51
N GLN A 177 -9.12 2.79 4.04
CA GLN A 177 -9.91 2.30 5.19
C GLN A 177 -10.78 1.11 4.77
N ASP A 178 -11.49 1.24 3.66
CA ASP A 178 -12.33 0.17 3.10
C ASP A 178 -11.47 -1.03 2.66
N LEU A 179 -10.32 -0.78 2.02
CA LEU A 179 -9.40 -1.85 1.63
C LEU A 179 -8.89 -2.61 2.86
N LYS A 180 -8.48 -1.92 3.94
CA LYS A 180 -8.08 -2.57 5.20
C LYS A 180 -9.22 -3.39 5.80
N ALA A 181 -10.43 -2.86 5.81
CA ALA A 181 -11.61 -3.56 6.32
C ALA A 181 -11.89 -4.84 5.53
N TYR A 182 -11.86 -4.78 4.20
CA TYR A 182 -11.99 -5.94 3.33
C TYR A 182 -10.88 -6.98 3.56
N LEU A 183 -9.61 -6.55 3.61
CA LEU A 183 -8.49 -7.46 3.84
C LEU A 183 -8.60 -8.20 5.18
N LEU A 184 -9.01 -7.50 6.24
CA LEU A 184 -9.18 -8.09 7.56
C LEU A 184 -10.40 -9.02 7.66
N LYS A 185 -11.43 -8.77 6.86
CA LYS A 185 -12.65 -9.58 6.86
C LYS A 185 -12.51 -10.82 5.98
N ASP A 186 -12.09 -10.63 4.73
CA ASP A 186 -12.24 -11.64 3.68
C ASP A 186 -10.90 -12.30 3.30
N ARG A 187 -9.77 -11.66 3.62
CA ARG A 187 -8.42 -12.10 3.17
C ARG A 187 -7.45 -12.39 4.30
N LYS A 188 -7.95 -12.45 5.54
CA LYS A 188 -7.13 -12.59 6.75
C LYS A 188 -6.31 -13.88 6.76
N SER A 189 -6.92 -14.98 6.33
CA SER A 189 -6.26 -16.30 6.24
C SER A 189 -5.10 -16.29 5.25
N GLU A 190 -5.28 -15.70 4.06
CA GLU A 190 -4.20 -15.59 3.05
C GLU A 190 -3.02 -14.75 3.55
N ILE A 191 -3.30 -13.65 4.26
CA ILE A 191 -2.26 -12.81 4.86
C ILE A 191 -1.47 -13.60 5.91
N ALA A 192 -2.17 -14.37 6.75
CA ALA A 192 -1.54 -15.21 7.76
C ALA A 192 -0.71 -16.33 7.13
N GLU A 193 -1.23 -17.01 6.11
CA GLU A 193 -0.50 -18.06 5.40
C GLU A 193 0.80 -17.53 4.79
N ASN A 194 0.73 -16.39 4.07
CA ASN A 194 1.92 -15.75 3.52
C ASN A 194 2.92 -15.34 4.61
N MET A 195 2.44 -14.81 5.75
CA MET A 195 3.29 -14.47 6.88
C MET A 195 4.00 -15.72 7.44
N ILE A 196 3.27 -16.80 7.67
CA ILE A 196 3.82 -18.09 8.14
C ILE A 196 4.88 -18.58 7.17
N ARG A 197 4.57 -18.63 5.87
CA ARG A 197 5.52 -19.07 4.83
C ARG A 197 6.81 -18.24 4.85
N ARG A 198 6.70 -16.91 4.94
CA ARG A 198 7.86 -15.99 5.00
C ARG A 198 8.67 -16.16 6.29
N LEU A 199 8.00 -16.34 7.44
CA LEU A 199 8.66 -16.61 8.72
C LEU A 199 9.39 -17.95 8.71
N MET A 200 8.79 -19.00 8.13
CA MET A 200 9.46 -20.29 7.96
C MET A 200 10.67 -20.18 7.04
N THR A 201 10.54 -19.55 5.86
CA THR A 201 11.68 -19.34 4.95
C THR A 201 12.81 -18.55 5.61
N TYR A 202 12.47 -17.46 6.31
CA TYR A 202 13.46 -16.65 7.03
C TYR A 202 14.13 -17.45 8.16
N GLY A 203 13.33 -18.10 9.00
CA GLY A 203 13.81 -18.83 10.17
C GLY A 203 14.62 -20.09 9.83
N MET A 204 14.25 -20.79 8.76
CA MET A 204 14.92 -22.02 8.33
C MET A 204 16.07 -21.75 7.34
N GLY A 205 16.18 -20.53 6.80
CA GLY A 205 17.21 -20.15 5.84
C GLY A 205 17.13 -20.87 4.50
N ARG A 206 15.95 -21.39 4.12
CA ARG A 206 15.73 -22.11 2.86
C ARG A 206 14.34 -21.84 2.28
N SER A 207 14.20 -22.03 0.97
CA SER A 207 12.89 -22.08 0.33
C SER A 207 12.06 -23.24 0.86
N LEU A 208 10.74 -23.04 0.92
CA LEU A 208 9.80 -24.09 1.24
C LEU A 208 9.64 -25.04 0.05
N SER A 209 9.63 -26.33 0.34
CA SER A 209 9.33 -27.42 -0.56
C SER A 209 7.85 -27.77 -0.49
N TYR A 210 7.40 -28.67 -1.38
CA TYR A 210 6.05 -29.19 -1.34
C TYR A 210 5.71 -29.90 -0.02
N LEU A 211 6.69 -30.53 0.64
CA LEU A 211 6.46 -31.24 1.90
C LEU A 211 6.15 -30.28 3.06
N ASP A 212 6.66 -29.06 3.01
CA ASP A 212 6.42 -28.05 4.05
C ASP A 212 4.96 -27.56 4.06
N ARG A 213 4.15 -27.89 3.04
CA ARG A 213 2.74 -27.47 2.96
C ARG A 213 1.91 -27.94 4.15
N PHE A 214 2.19 -29.15 4.67
CA PHE A 214 1.44 -29.73 5.78
C PHE A 214 1.74 -28.98 7.09
N ASP A 215 2.98 -28.54 7.27
CA ASP A 215 3.36 -27.72 8.41
C ASP A 215 2.74 -26.32 8.30
N VAL A 216 2.72 -25.73 7.10
CA VAL A 216 2.05 -24.44 6.86
C VAL A 216 0.55 -24.53 7.16
N GLU A 217 -0.13 -25.57 6.66
CA GLU A 217 -1.57 -25.80 6.91
C GLU A 217 -1.86 -25.92 8.41
N LYS A 218 -1.07 -26.72 9.14
CA LYS A 218 -1.20 -26.86 10.59
C LYS A 218 -0.97 -25.54 11.34
N LEU A 219 0.07 -24.80 11.00
CA LEU A 219 0.38 -23.51 11.62
C LEU A 219 -0.71 -22.47 11.32
N LEU A 220 -1.36 -22.56 10.16
CA LEU A 220 -2.47 -21.69 9.79
C LEU A 220 -3.73 -21.99 10.62
N GLU A 221 -4.05 -23.27 10.84
CA GLU A 221 -5.14 -23.69 11.75
C GLU A 221 -4.90 -23.20 13.19
N GLU A 222 -3.66 -23.34 13.70
CA GLU A 222 -3.28 -22.79 15.00
C GLU A 222 -3.41 -21.26 15.04
N ALA A 223 -3.00 -20.57 13.98
CA ALA A 223 -3.12 -19.14 13.87
C ALA A 223 -4.59 -18.70 13.87
N GLU A 224 -5.47 -19.40 13.16
CA GLU A 224 -6.91 -19.14 13.13
C GLU A 224 -7.51 -19.24 14.55
N GLY A 225 -7.20 -20.32 15.28
CA GLY A 225 -7.66 -20.51 16.66
C GLY A 225 -7.22 -19.40 17.62
N ASN A 226 -6.09 -18.75 17.35
CA ASN A 226 -5.55 -17.63 18.15
C ASN A 226 -5.92 -16.24 17.60
N GLY A 227 -6.76 -16.16 16.57
CA GLY A 227 -7.20 -14.91 15.97
C GLY A 227 -6.17 -14.24 15.05
N TYR A 228 -5.21 -15.01 14.54
CA TYR A 228 -4.11 -14.64 13.64
C TYR A 228 -3.14 -13.59 14.21
N LYS A 229 -2.81 -13.69 15.50
CA LYS A 229 -1.85 -12.77 16.12
C LYS A 229 -0.44 -13.07 15.63
N LEU A 230 0.29 -12.02 15.23
CA LEU A 230 1.65 -12.14 14.72
C LEU A 230 2.61 -12.80 15.72
N GLN A 231 2.52 -12.44 17.00
CA GLN A 231 3.35 -13.03 18.04
C GLN A 231 3.14 -14.55 18.14
N ASP A 232 1.88 -14.99 18.11
CA ASP A 232 1.53 -16.41 18.21
C ASP A 232 2.02 -17.16 16.96
N MET A 233 1.89 -16.58 15.76
CA MET A 233 2.47 -17.17 14.54
C MET A 233 3.99 -17.34 14.62
N ILE A 234 4.72 -16.34 15.14
CA ILE A 234 6.17 -16.44 15.33
C ILE A 234 6.51 -17.57 16.30
N VAL A 235 5.80 -17.64 17.43
CA VAL A 235 6.01 -18.69 18.45
C VAL A 235 5.72 -20.06 17.86
N SER A 236 4.57 -20.25 17.19
CA SER A 236 4.20 -21.53 16.56
C SER A 236 5.23 -21.97 15.50
N VAL A 237 5.74 -21.04 14.67
CA VAL A 237 6.82 -21.36 13.71
C VAL A 237 8.08 -21.82 14.45
N CYS A 238 8.52 -21.12 15.50
CA CYS A 238 9.70 -21.51 16.28
C CYS A 238 9.54 -22.85 17.01
N LEU A 239 8.32 -23.23 17.37
CA LEU A 239 8.00 -24.52 18.01
C LEU A 239 7.71 -25.65 17.01
N SER A 240 7.64 -25.33 15.71
CA SER A 240 7.31 -26.32 14.67
C SER A 240 8.41 -27.39 14.54
N PRO A 241 8.04 -28.63 14.14
CA PRO A 241 9.02 -29.67 13.84
C PRO A 241 9.99 -29.24 12.72
N SER A 242 9.51 -28.56 11.68
CA SER A 242 10.33 -28.11 10.55
C SER A 242 11.41 -27.11 10.98
N PHE A 243 11.13 -26.26 11.97
CA PHE A 243 12.11 -25.33 12.53
C PHE A 243 13.10 -26.04 13.48
N THR A 244 12.60 -26.85 14.41
CA THR A 244 13.42 -27.48 15.45
C THR A 244 14.27 -28.65 14.95
N SER A 245 13.86 -29.33 13.88
CA SER A 245 14.60 -30.44 13.26
C SER A 245 15.66 -29.98 12.26
N ALA A 246 15.63 -28.73 11.78
CA ALA A 246 16.56 -28.20 10.78
C ALA A 246 18.05 -28.21 11.24
N GLY A 247 18.31 -28.36 12.54
CA GLY A 247 19.66 -28.49 13.11
C GLY A 247 20.11 -29.92 13.43
N ARG A 248 19.25 -30.94 13.33
CA ARG A 248 19.63 -32.35 13.57
C ARG A 248 20.11 -32.99 12.28
N LYS A 249 21.38 -32.74 11.93
CA LYS A 249 22.11 -33.67 11.06
C LYS A 249 22.40 -34.94 11.89
N ASN A 250 21.86 -36.08 11.46
CA ASN A 250 22.40 -37.39 11.84
C ASN A 250 23.81 -37.55 11.28
#